data_AF-A0A9N9MS11-F1
#
_entry.id   AF-A0A9N9MS11-F1
#
_cell.length_a   1.000
_cell.length_b   1.000
_cell.length_c   1.000
_cell.angle_alpha   90.00
_cell.angle_beta   90.00
_cell.angle_gamma   90.00
#
_symmetry.space_group_name_H-M   'P 1'
#
loop_
_entity.id
_entity.type
_entity.pdbx_description
1 polymer ?
#
loop_
_entity_poly.entity_id
_entity_poly.type
_entity_poly.pdbx_seq_one_letter_code
_entity_poly.pdbx_strand_id
1 'polypeptide(L)'
;MKLPEMPKMPKIKIPKNIGDLKIPPNINTKAILDYLLKTVNDLKDEFSSSSPERRMKYPYTFTAKVAQFPFKFYYKHNILFKAYPWGVAAVLPLFWYISRMSNSKSNKKTWKAIRRHHKEEARHKFDYD
;
A
#
# COMPACT_ATOMS: atom_id res chain seq x y z
N MET A 1 10.50 -9.60 -25.98
CA MET A 1 9.37 -8.80 -25.46
C MET A 1 9.89 -7.43 -25.06
N LYS A 2 9.43 -6.35 -25.70
CA LYS A 2 9.81 -4.97 -25.31
C LYS A 2 8.97 -4.56 -24.09
N LEU A 3 9.63 -4.06 -23.05
CA LEU A 3 8.98 -3.52 -21.85
C LEU A 3 8.07 -2.34 -22.25
N PRO A 4 6.85 -2.22 -21.68
CA PRO A 4 6.00 -1.06 -21.92
C PRO A 4 6.66 0.20 -21.34
N GLU A 5 6.86 1.21 -22.17
CA GLU A 5 7.40 2.50 -21.75
C GLU A 5 6.49 3.15 -20.71
N MET A 6 7.07 3.55 -19.58
CA MET A 6 6.31 4.20 -18.50
C MET A 6 5.76 5.55 -18.97
N PRO A 7 4.52 5.92 -18.58
CA PRO A 7 4.00 7.24 -18.85
C PRO A 7 4.91 8.28 -18.18
N LYS A 8 5.41 9.23 -18.97
CA LYS A 8 6.28 10.31 -18.50
C LYS A 8 5.52 11.10 -17.43
N MET A 9 6.03 11.10 -16.20
CA MET A 9 5.47 11.95 -15.14
C MET A 9 5.47 13.41 -15.60
N PRO A 10 4.43 14.19 -15.31
CA PRO A 10 4.45 15.62 -15.58
C PRO A 10 5.64 16.21 -14.82
N LYS A 11 6.60 16.77 -15.57
CA LYS A 11 7.75 17.43 -14.97
C LYS A 11 7.22 18.67 -14.25
N ILE A 12 7.20 18.64 -12.92
CA ILE A 12 6.90 19.79 -12.09
C ILE A 12 7.91 20.87 -12.47
N LYS A 13 7.45 21.95 -13.10
CA LYS A 13 8.28 23.11 -13.43
C LYS A 13 8.49 23.92 -12.15
N ILE A 14 9.34 23.41 -11.26
CA ILE A 14 9.83 24.20 -10.14
C ILE A 14 10.73 25.29 -10.78
N PRO A 15 10.47 26.58 -10.52
CA PRO A 15 11.37 27.63 -11.01
C PRO A 15 12.78 27.32 -10.50
N LYS A 16 13.73 27.20 -11.41
CA LYS A 16 15.12 26.81 -11.07
C LYS A 16 15.82 27.88 -10.23
N ASN A 17 15.32 29.12 -10.27
CA ASN A 17 15.84 30.25 -9.54
C ASN A 17 14.72 30.96 -8.77
N ILE A 18 15.01 31.39 -7.54
CA ILE A 18 14.12 32.19 -6.68
C ILE A 18 13.69 33.52 -7.36
N GLY A 19 14.46 34.02 -8.32
CA GLY A 19 14.22 35.31 -8.99
C GLY A 19 13.13 35.34 -10.06
N ASP A 20 12.65 34.19 -10.55
CA ASP A 20 11.52 34.12 -11.49
C ASP A 20 10.15 34.21 -10.78
N LEU A 21 10.18 34.27 -9.44
CA LEU A 21 9.01 34.43 -8.60
C LEU A 21 8.53 35.88 -8.70
N LYS A 22 7.36 36.09 -9.32
CA LYS A 22 6.72 37.42 -9.43
C LYS A 22 6.20 37.86 -8.06
N ILE A 23 7.09 38.40 -7.24
CA ILE A 23 6.77 38.97 -5.92
C ILE A 23 6.14 40.36 -6.14
N PRO A 24 5.01 40.70 -5.49
CA PRO A 24 4.43 42.03 -5.61
C PRO A 24 5.42 43.09 -5.09
N PRO A 25 5.61 44.21 -5.80
CA PRO A 25 6.62 45.21 -5.46
C PRO A 25 6.32 46.00 -4.17
N ASN A 26 5.09 45.92 -3.65
CA ASN A 26 4.68 46.54 -2.39
C ASN A 26 4.54 45.46 -1.30
N ILE A 27 5.41 45.53 -0.30
CA ILE A 27 5.57 44.55 0.79
C ILE A 27 4.49 44.82 1.85
N ASN A 28 3.25 44.42 1.58
CA ASN A 28 2.18 44.39 2.56
C ASN A 28 1.86 42.94 2.94
N THR A 29 1.69 42.66 4.23
CA THR A 29 1.41 41.30 4.74
C THR A 29 0.13 40.71 4.15
N LYS A 30 -0.90 41.52 3.87
CA LYS A 30 -2.15 41.05 3.26
C LYS A 30 -1.94 40.60 1.81
N ALA A 31 -1.20 41.39 1.01
CA ALA A 31 -0.91 41.05 -0.38
C ALA A 31 -0.08 39.77 -0.50
N ILE A 32 0.86 39.54 0.43
CA ILE A 32 1.66 38.31 0.49
C ILE A 32 0.78 37.11 0.86
N LEU A 33 -0.10 37.25 1.86
CA LEU A 33 -1.03 36.20 2.26
C LEU A 33 -2.01 35.84 1.15
N ASP A 34 -2.56 36.83 0.46
CA ASP A 34 -3.50 36.61 -0.65
C ASP A 34 -2.82 35.89 -1.83
N TYR A 35 -1.56 36.23 -2.14
CA TYR A 35 -0.77 35.54 -3.16
C TYR A 35 -0.43 34.09 -2.75
N LEU A 36 -0.09 33.86 -1.48
CA LEU A 36 0.15 32.52 -0.95
C LEU A 36 -1.13 31.67 -0.97
N LEU A 37 -2.27 32.23 -0.55
CA LEU A 37 -3.56 31.53 -0.60
C LEU A 37 -3.95 31.19 -2.04
N LYS A 38 -3.76 32.13 -2.97
CA LYS A 38 -4.02 31.91 -4.39
C LYS A 38 -3.13 30.82 -4.98
N THR A 39 -1.83 30.83 -4.70
CA THR A 39 -0.90 29.79 -5.18
C THR A 39 -1.20 28.42 -4.60
N VAL A 40 -1.60 28.32 -3.33
CA VAL A 40 -2.03 27.05 -2.72
C VAL A 40 -3.31 26.51 -3.38
N ASN A 41 -4.27 27.37 -3.69
CA ASN A 41 -5.49 26.97 -4.40
C ASN A 41 -5.19 26.55 -5.85
N ASP A 42 -4.39 27.32 -6.58
CA ASP A 42 -3.97 27.01 -7.95
C ASP A 42 -3.21 25.65 -8.00
N LEU A 43 -2.37 25.34 -6.99
CA LEU A 43 -1.69 24.05 -6.86
C LEU A 43 -2.65 22.89 -6.55
N LYS A 44 -3.69 23.13 -5.75
CA LYS A 44 -4.70 22.13 -5.40
C LYS A 44 -5.54 21.76 -6.62
N ASP A 45 -5.87 22.72 -7.47
CA ASP A 45 -6.64 22.51 -8.69
C ASP A 45 -5.85 21.74 -9.77
N GLU A 46 -4.54 21.99 -9.90
CA GLU A 46 -3.65 21.22 -10.78
C GLU A 46 -3.60 19.74 -10.36
N PHE A 47 -3.50 19.45 -9.06
CA PHE A 47 -3.53 18.06 -8.55
C PHE A 47 -4.92 17.41 -8.67
N SER A 48 -5.98 18.22 -8.64
CA SER A 48 -7.38 17.80 -8.82
C SER A 48 -7.75 17.50 -10.28
N SER A 49 -7.03 18.05 -11.25
CA SER A 49 -7.30 17.91 -12.69
C SER A 49 -6.99 16.52 -13.28
N SER A 50 -6.41 15.62 -12.47
CA SER A 50 -6.28 14.21 -12.82
C SER A 50 -7.64 13.51 -12.74
N SER A 51 -8.49 13.73 -13.75
CA SER A 51 -9.75 13.02 -13.93
C SER A 51 -9.53 11.50 -13.74
N PRO A 52 -10.24 10.85 -12.79
CA PRO A 52 -10.14 9.41 -12.55
C PRO A 52 -10.85 8.58 -13.64
N GLU A 53 -10.94 9.11 -14.86
CA GLU A 53 -11.77 8.56 -15.92
C GLU A 53 -11.02 7.52 -16.77
N ARG A 54 -9.69 7.46 -16.67
CA ARG A 54 -8.93 6.42 -17.38
C ARG A 54 -9.13 5.08 -16.69
N ARG A 55 -10.17 4.36 -17.11
CA ARG A 55 -10.37 2.95 -16.76
C ARG A 55 -9.08 2.18 -17.04
N MET A 56 -8.67 1.35 -16.08
CA MET A 56 -7.49 0.52 -16.24
C MET A 56 -7.66 -0.41 -17.47
N LYS A 57 -6.60 -0.52 -18.29
CA LYS A 57 -6.60 -1.34 -19.51
C LYS A 57 -6.93 -2.82 -19.24
N TYR A 58 -6.52 -3.33 -18.08
CA TYR A 58 -6.70 -4.72 -17.68
C TYR A 58 -7.52 -4.83 -16.38
N PRO A 59 -8.86 -4.62 -16.45
CA PRO A 59 -9.75 -4.54 -15.28
C PRO A 59 -9.91 -5.88 -14.54
N TYR A 60 -9.44 -6.97 -15.13
CA TYR A 60 -9.50 -8.33 -14.57
C TYR A 60 -8.26 -8.71 -13.77
N THR A 61 -7.21 -7.88 -13.76
CA THR A 61 -6.05 -8.10 -12.90
C THR A 61 -6.41 -7.88 -11.43
N PHE A 62 -5.73 -8.57 -10.53
CA PHE A 62 -6.02 -8.48 -9.09
C PHE A 62 -5.92 -7.03 -8.58
N THR A 63 -4.88 -6.32 -8.98
CA THR A 63 -4.68 -4.91 -8.61
C THR A 63 -5.79 -4.02 -9.17
N ALA A 64 -6.27 -4.27 -10.40
CA ALA A 64 -7.36 -3.51 -10.98
C ALA A 64 -8.69 -3.72 -10.26
N LYS A 65 -8.97 -4.94 -9.82
CA LYS A 65 -10.18 -5.24 -9.04
C LYS A 65 -10.18 -4.52 -7.70
N VAL A 66 -9.02 -4.45 -7.03
CA VAL A 66 -8.86 -3.69 -5.77
C VAL A 66 -9.07 -2.20 -6.04
N ALA A 67 -8.43 -1.64 -7.07
CA ALA A 67 -8.55 -0.21 -7.38
C ALA A 67 -9.98 0.21 -7.77
N GLN A 68 -10.73 -0.67 -8.44
CA GLN A 68 -12.11 -0.44 -8.84
C GLN A 68 -13.14 -0.74 -7.74
N PHE A 69 -12.71 -1.33 -6.62
CA PHE A 69 -13.63 -1.69 -5.55
C PHE A 69 -14.17 -0.43 -4.86
N PRO A 70 -15.50 -0.27 -4.72
CA PRO A 70 -16.09 0.94 -4.16
C PRO A 70 -15.99 0.96 -2.63
N PHE A 71 -14.77 1.12 -2.10
CA PHE A 71 -14.48 1.10 -0.66
C PHE A 71 -15.36 2.07 0.14
N LYS A 72 -15.57 3.29 -0.37
CA LYS A 72 -16.37 4.32 0.30
C LYS A 72 -17.83 3.92 0.49
N PHE A 73 -18.41 3.19 -0.47
CA PHE A 73 -19.78 2.69 -0.37
C PHE A 73 -19.90 1.64 0.74
N TYR A 74 -19.01 0.64 0.72
CA TYR A 74 -19.02 -0.43 1.72
C TYR A 74 -18.73 0.05 3.13
N TYR A 75 -17.83 1.03 3.31
CA TYR A 75 -17.54 1.59 4.63
C TYR A 75 -18.73 2.33 5.26
N LYS A 76 -19.58 2.94 4.43
CA LYS A 76 -20.79 3.65 4.90
C LYS A 76 -21.93 2.70 5.23
N HIS A 77 -22.17 1.70 4.37
CA HIS A 77 -23.37 0.86 4.46
C HIS A 77 -23.16 -0.46 5.23
N ASN A 78 -21.94 -1.00 5.29
CA ASN A 78 -21.67 -2.30 5.92
C ASN A 78 -20.83 -2.16 7.19
N ILE A 79 -21.37 -2.62 8.32
CA ILE A 79 -20.65 -2.66 9.60
C ILE A 79 -19.46 -3.61 9.57
N LEU A 80 -19.54 -4.69 8.78
CA LEU A 80 -18.47 -5.67 8.66
C LEU A 80 -17.16 -5.02 8.19
N PHE A 81 -17.22 -4.15 7.17
CA PHE A 81 -16.03 -3.46 6.66
C PHE A 81 -15.42 -2.50 7.68
N LYS A 82 -16.23 -1.94 8.58
CA LYS A 82 -15.77 -1.11 9.70
C LYS A 82 -15.12 -1.93 10.81
N ALA A 83 -15.72 -3.06 11.16
CA ALA A 83 -15.25 -3.91 12.26
C ALA A 83 -14.09 -4.85 11.86
N TYR A 84 -13.95 -5.17 10.57
CA TYR A 84 -12.91 -6.07 10.06
C TYR A 84 -11.48 -5.67 10.46
N PRO A 85 -11.00 -4.43 10.25
CA PRO A 85 -9.66 -4.04 10.68
C PRO A 85 -9.47 -4.17 12.21
N TRP A 86 -10.51 -3.96 13.01
CA TRP A 86 -10.46 -4.16 14.46
C TRP A 86 -10.39 -5.62 14.86
N GLY A 87 -11.13 -6.51 14.18
CA GLY A 87 -11.00 -7.95 14.38
C GLY A 87 -9.60 -8.46 14.05
N VAL A 88 -9.03 -8.02 12.92
CA VAL A 88 -7.65 -8.36 12.53
C VAL A 88 -6.65 -7.81 13.54
N ALA A 89 -6.79 -6.56 13.96
CA ALA A 89 -5.91 -5.95 14.95
C ALA A 89 -5.96 -6.69 16.31
N ALA A 90 -7.14 -7.14 16.74
CA ALA A 90 -7.31 -7.89 17.98
C ALA A 90 -6.70 -9.30 17.91
N VAL A 91 -6.79 -9.98 16.76
CA VAL A 91 -6.29 -11.35 16.60
C VAL A 91 -4.78 -11.42 16.32
N LEU A 92 -4.20 -10.38 15.72
CA LEU A 92 -2.76 -10.29 15.43
C LEU A 92 -1.84 -10.57 16.63
N PRO A 93 -2.02 -9.95 17.82
CA PRO A 93 -1.15 -10.24 18.98
C PRO A 93 -1.31 -11.68 19.49
N LEU A 94 -2.53 -12.25 19.40
CA LEU A 94 -2.78 -13.64 19.77
C LEU A 94 -2.02 -14.60 18.85
N PHE A 95 -2.08 -14.39 17.53
CA PHE A 95 -1.32 -15.17 16.57
C PHE A 95 0.19 -15.00 16.71
N TRP A 96 0.65 -13.79 17.03
CA TRP A 96 2.07 -13.54 17.29
C TRP A 96 2.56 -14.34 18.51
N TYR A 97 1.77 -14.38 19.58
CA TYR A 97 2.08 -15.15 20.77
C TYR A 97 2.14 -16.67 20.49
N ILE A 98 1.12 -17.20 19.81
CA ILE A 98 1.08 -18.61 19.39
C ILE A 98 2.28 -18.95 18.49
N SER A 99 2.58 -18.08 17.53
CA SER A 99 3.71 -18.26 16.61
C SER A 99 5.04 -18.29 17.35
N ARG A 100 5.21 -17.49 18.41
CA ARG A 100 6.41 -17.48 19.24
C ARG A 100 6.56 -18.77 20.06
N MET A 101 5.47 -19.26 20.65
CA MET A 101 5.48 -20.53 21.41
C MET A 101 5.79 -21.73 20.50
N SER A 102 5.16 -21.78 19.33
CA SER A 102 5.40 -22.82 18.33
C SER A 102 6.87 -22.82 17.86
N ASN A 103 7.47 -21.63 17.74
CA ASN A 103 8.87 -21.47 17.33
C ASN A 103 9.92 -21.61 18.45
N SER A 104 9.52 -22.03 19.66
CA SER A 104 10.44 -22.26 20.76
C SER A 104 11.52 -23.30 20.41
N LYS A 105 12.73 -23.15 20.99
CA LYS A 105 13.85 -24.05 20.71
C LYS A 105 13.54 -25.51 21.09
N SER A 106 12.74 -25.72 22.13
CA SER A 106 12.29 -27.04 22.56
C SER A 106 11.40 -27.70 21.50
N ASN A 107 10.34 -27.01 21.06
CA ASN A 107 9.44 -27.52 20.03
C ASN A 107 10.16 -27.78 18.70
N LYS A 108 11.09 -26.90 18.31
CA LYS A 108 11.89 -27.13 17.10
C LYS A 108 12.73 -28.41 17.18
N LYS A 109 13.29 -28.73 18.34
CA LYS A 109 14.08 -29.96 18.55
C LYS A 109 13.19 -31.20 18.47
N THR A 110 12.03 -31.21 19.15
CA THR A 110 11.09 -32.34 19.09
C THR A 110 10.57 -32.57 17.67
N TRP A 111 10.14 -31.51 16.98
CA TRP A 111 9.71 -31.60 15.58
C TRP A 111 10.83 -32.01 14.62
N LYS A 112 12.08 -31.69 14.92
CA LYS A 112 13.23 -32.16 14.12
C LYS A 112 13.47 -33.66 14.34
N ALA A 113 13.34 -34.16 15.56
CA ALA A 113 13.45 -35.58 15.88
C ALA A 113 12.32 -36.39 15.23
N ILE A 114 11.08 -35.93 15.36
CA ILE A 114 9.90 -36.54 14.72
C ILE A 114 10.07 -36.60 13.19
N ARG A 115 10.49 -35.50 12.56
CA ARG A 115 10.75 -35.47 11.10
C ARG A 115 11.90 -36.38 10.69
N ARG A 116 12.90 -36.57 11.55
CA ARG A 116 14.01 -37.50 11.29
C ARG A 116 13.50 -38.94 11.30
N HIS A 117 12.74 -39.31 12.32
CA HIS A 117 12.11 -40.63 12.43
C HIS A 117 11.24 -40.94 11.21
N HIS A 118 10.32 -40.05 10.84
CA HIS A 118 9.46 -40.25 9.66
C HIS A 118 10.24 -40.36 8.36
N LYS A 119 11.37 -39.66 8.24
CA LYS A 119 12.24 -39.78 7.06
C LYS A 119 12.95 -41.13 7.02
N GLU A 120 13.37 -41.65 8.17
CA GLU A 120 13.99 -42.98 8.30
C GLU A 120 12.96 -44.08 8.00
N GLU A 121 11.75 -44.00 8.57
CA GLU A 121 10.62 -44.90 8.24
C GLU A 121 10.27 -44.87 6.75
N ALA A 122 10.19 -43.68 6.16
CA ALA A 122 9.89 -43.53 4.74
C ALA A 122 10.97 -44.15 3.86
N ARG A 123 12.26 -44.13 4.27
CA ARG A 123 13.34 -44.79 3.54
C ARG A 123 13.20 -46.31 3.62
N HIS A 124 13.05 -46.84 4.81
CA HIS A 124 12.91 -48.29 5.04
C HIS A 124 11.66 -48.90 4.41
N LYS A 125 10.59 -48.10 4.21
CA LYS A 125 9.39 -48.55 3.50
C LYS A 125 9.63 -48.89 2.03
N PHE A 126 10.61 -48.27 1.38
CA PHE A 126 10.93 -48.52 -0.04
C PHE A 126 12.10 -49.49 -0.23
N ASP A 127 12.65 -50.04 0.84
CA ASP A 127 13.78 -50.99 0.81
C ASP A 127 13.31 -52.49 0.77
N TYR A 128 12.00 -52.74 0.61
CA TYR A 128 11.36 -54.08 0.63
C TYR A 128 10.74 -54.48 -0.73
N ASP A 129 11.29 -54.00 -1.85
CA ASP A 129 10.99 -54.43 -3.24
C ASP A 129 12.21 -55.10 -3.87
#